data_AF-A0A965PJM9-F1
#
_entry.id   AF-A0A965PJM9-F1
#
_cell.length_a   1.000
_cell.length_b   1.000
_cell.length_c   1.000
_cell.angle_alpha   90.00
_cell.angle_beta   90.00
_cell.angle_gamma   90.00
#
_symmetry.space_group_name_H-M   'P 1'
#
loop_
_entity.id
_entity.type
_entity.pdbx_description
1 polymer ?
#
loop_
_entity_poly.entity_id
_entity_poly.type
_entity_poly.pdbx_seq_one_letter_code
_entity_poly.pdbx_strand_id
1 'polypeptide(L)'
;MNAGVYGWGQQTLLGGVLNASGVAPPLSVRVLVVAGGGGGSGMVTGTTLCGGGGGGAGGFLETSVIVTLGAAIAVQIGAGGAGGTASSVLGGFNGSHSQFGSLYALGGGAGVLNSANSQTARQVGASNGGQNGTGEMPPLPFGGAFGSQGGTSSGSGSGGGGGAGEAGQAGATNGGNGGAGKANTITGATLCGGGGGGVASTATVGAGQAGGGSGGSSTLAATSASANSGSGGGGASSITNQAGGQGGSGVVMLLFANQLQVQLTAGLTHSSIYTGGDRILSITAGTGTITFS
;
A
#
# COMPACT_ATOMS: atom_id res chain seq x y z
N MET A 1 -13.27 54.12 28.58
CA MET A 1 -13.24 53.86 27.12
C MET A 1 -11.98 54.56 26.60
N ASN A 2 -10.95 53.96 26.02
CA ASN A 2 -10.71 52.61 25.56
C ASN A 2 -9.17 52.40 25.68
N ALA A 3 -8.74 51.30 26.28
CA ALA A 3 -7.32 50.96 26.40
C ALA A 3 -6.87 50.23 25.12
N GLY A 4 -5.78 50.68 24.52
CA GLY A 4 -5.17 50.04 23.35
C GLY A 4 -3.65 50.16 23.42
N VAL A 5 -3.03 49.40 24.34
CA VAL A 5 -1.58 49.17 24.35
C VAL A 5 -1.37 47.73 23.87
N TYR A 6 -1.00 47.58 22.59
CA TYR A 6 -0.39 46.35 22.10
C TYR A 6 1.02 46.26 22.70
N GLY A 7 1.08 45.73 23.92
CA GLY A 7 2.34 45.47 24.61
C GLY A 7 3.03 44.25 23.99
N TRP A 8 4.00 44.50 23.12
CA TRP A 8 5.15 43.60 22.97
C TRP A 8 5.94 43.68 24.27
N GLY A 9 5.67 42.74 25.18
CA GLY A 9 6.42 42.62 26.42
C GLY A 9 7.88 42.28 26.13
N GLN A 10 8.75 43.28 26.20
CA GLN A 10 10.18 43.09 26.40
C GLN A 10 10.36 42.53 27.82
N GLN A 11 10.66 41.23 27.95
CA GLN A 11 11.17 40.68 29.21
C GLN A 11 12.66 40.95 29.28
N THR A 12 13.03 41.94 30.09
CA THR A 12 14.43 42.17 30.49
C THR A 12 14.77 41.17 31.60
N LEU A 13 15.60 40.17 31.29
CA LEU A 13 16.33 39.41 32.30
C LEU A 13 17.83 39.65 32.08
N LEU A 14 18.52 40.05 33.14
CA LEU A 14 19.97 40.28 33.14
C LEU A 14 20.72 39.00 32.73
N GLY A 15 21.55 39.10 31.69
CA GLY A 15 22.65 38.15 31.45
C GLY A 15 22.34 37.01 30.50
N GLY A 16 22.05 37.31 29.23
CA GLY A 16 22.07 36.31 28.16
C GLY A 16 21.71 36.92 26.82
N VAL A 17 22.57 36.75 25.81
CA VAL A 17 22.27 37.16 24.44
C VAL A 17 21.05 36.35 23.97
N LEU A 18 19.91 37.00 23.77
CA LEU A 18 18.82 36.42 23.00
C LEU A 18 19.29 36.36 21.54
N ASN A 19 19.80 35.21 21.13
CA ASN A 19 19.86 34.86 19.73
C ASN A 19 18.42 34.61 19.26
N ALA A 20 17.68 35.69 19.02
CA ALA A 20 16.44 35.64 18.24
C ALA A 20 16.82 35.41 16.77
N SER A 21 17.34 34.23 16.46
CA SER A 21 17.21 33.69 15.12
C SER A 21 15.73 33.38 14.97
N GLY A 22 14.95 34.35 14.47
CA GLY A 22 13.52 34.23 14.18
C GLY A 22 13.20 33.22 13.06
N VAL A 23 14.06 32.22 12.87
CA VAL A 23 13.75 31.03 12.10
C VAL A 23 13.03 30.09 13.05
N ALA A 24 11.70 30.03 12.93
CA ALA A 24 10.93 28.97 13.56
C ALA A 24 11.62 27.62 13.25
N PRO A 25 11.82 26.74 14.26
CA PRO A 25 12.48 25.46 14.02
C PRO A 25 11.83 24.75 12.83
N PRO A 26 12.60 24.15 11.91
CA PRO A 26 12.02 23.43 10.79
C PRO A 26 11.07 22.37 11.32
N LEU A 27 9.81 22.46 10.92
CA LEU A 27 8.74 21.58 11.39
C LEU A 27 8.87 20.24 10.68
N SER A 28 9.41 19.27 11.41
CA SER A 28 9.58 17.90 10.91
C SER A 28 8.30 17.10 11.14
N VAL A 29 7.78 16.54 10.05
CA VAL A 29 6.65 15.61 10.05
C VAL A 29 7.14 14.26 9.57
N ARG A 30 6.89 13.20 10.34
CA ARG A 30 7.13 11.83 9.88
C ARG A 30 5.96 11.40 9.00
N VAL A 31 6.27 10.88 7.83
CA VAL A 31 5.30 10.54 6.79
C VAL A 31 5.49 9.08 6.39
N LEU A 32 4.40 8.34 6.42
CA LEU A 32 4.27 7.07 5.72
C LEU A 32 3.30 7.25 4.55
N VAL A 33 3.73 6.88 3.34
CA VAL A 33 2.90 6.79 2.14
C VAL A 33 2.82 5.33 1.71
N VAL A 34 1.64 4.74 1.78
CA VAL A 34 1.33 3.39 1.31
C VAL A 34 0.39 3.47 0.11
N ALA A 35 0.78 2.84 -1.00
CA ALA A 35 -0.06 2.74 -2.20
C ALA A 35 -1.12 1.63 -2.09
N GLY A 36 -2.05 1.60 -3.04
CA GLY A 36 -2.98 0.47 -3.16
C GLY A 36 -2.27 -0.81 -3.60
N GLY A 37 -2.66 -1.96 -3.06
CA GLY A 37 -2.17 -3.27 -3.49
C GLY A 37 -2.86 -3.76 -4.77
N GLY A 38 -2.23 -4.70 -5.47
CA GLY A 38 -2.79 -5.32 -6.67
C GLY A 38 -3.84 -6.39 -6.35
N GLY A 39 -4.78 -6.59 -7.28
CA GLY A 39 -5.76 -7.67 -7.19
C GLY A 39 -5.17 -9.02 -7.60
N GLY A 40 -5.66 -10.10 -7.01
CA GLY A 40 -5.32 -11.47 -7.43
C GLY A 40 -5.95 -11.83 -8.76
N SER A 41 -5.38 -12.82 -9.46
CA SER A 41 -5.94 -13.29 -10.74
C SER A 41 -7.21 -14.12 -10.56
N GLY A 42 -8.05 -14.13 -11.60
CA GLY A 42 -9.19 -15.02 -11.72
C GLY A 42 -8.83 -16.39 -12.32
N MET A 43 -9.85 -17.15 -12.71
CA MET A 43 -9.74 -18.48 -13.33
C MET A 43 -9.72 -18.41 -14.87
N VAL A 44 -9.06 -19.40 -15.51
CA VAL A 44 -9.34 -19.77 -16.91
C VAL A 44 -10.22 -21.03 -16.96
N THR A 45 -11.41 -20.90 -17.54
CA THR A 45 -12.36 -21.99 -17.70
C THR A 45 -11.86 -23.00 -18.74
N GLY A 46 -11.86 -24.29 -18.39
CA GLY A 46 -11.55 -25.37 -19.32
C GLY A 46 -10.07 -25.74 -19.47
N THR A 47 -9.17 -25.14 -18.68
CA THR A 47 -7.76 -25.56 -18.63
C THR A 47 -7.46 -26.26 -17.31
N THR A 48 -6.89 -27.47 -17.34
CA THR A 48 -6.44 -28.23 -16.15
C THR A 48 -5.21 -27.63 -15.47
N LEU A 49 -4.93 -26.35 -15.68
CA LEU A 49 -3.71 -25.69 -15.24
C LEU A 49 -3.89 -25.04 -13.87
N CYS A 50 -2.77 -24.73 -13.23
CA CYS A 50 -2.61 -24.13 -11.90
C CYS A 50 -3.67 -23.08 -11.53
N GLY A 51 -3.91 -22.92 -10.22
CA GLY A 51 -4.69 -21.78 -9.71
C GLY A 51 -4.13 -20.42 -10.13
N GLY A 52 -4.87 -19.35 -9.84
CA GLY A 52 -4.46 -17.98 -10.12
C GLY A 52 -3.44 -17.46 -9.11
N GLY A 53 -2.40 -16.76 -9.56
CA GLY A 53 -1.42 -16.09 -8.70
C GLY A 53 -2.01 -14.94 -7.87
N GLY A 54 -1.44 -14.73 -6.68
CA GLY A 54 -1.81 -13.63 -5.77
C GLY A 54 -1.29 -12.26 -6.24
N GLY A 55 -1.98 -11.19 -5.86
CA GLY A 55 -1.58 -9.81 -6.12
C GLY A 55 -0.42 -9.35 -5.23
N GLY A 56 0.41 -8.46 -5.75
CA GLY A 56 1.52 -7.84 -5.04
C GLY A 56 1.07 -6.67 -4.15
N ALA A 57 1.83 -6.40 -3.10
CA ALA A 57 1.61 -5.22 -2.26
C ALA A 57 1.95 -3.91 -2.99
N GLY A 58 1.34 -2.81 -2.53
CA GLY A 58 1.71 -1.45 -2.91
C GLY A 58 3.00 -1.00 -2.23
N GLY A 59 3.58 0.09 -2.74
CA GLY A 59 4.82 0.66 -2.22
C GLY A 59 4.66 1.20 -0.80
N PHE A 60 5.72 1.06 -0.01
CA PHE A 60 5.80 1.45 1.41
C PHE A 60 6.89 2.50 1.64
N LEU A 61 6.56 3.80 1.58
CA LEU A 61 7.56 4.86 1.73
C LEU A 61 7.42 5.51 3.10
N GLU A 62 8.45 5.41 3.94
CA GLU A 62 8.49 6.06 5.25
C GLU A 62 9.70 6.99 5.36
N THR A 63 9.47 8.26 5.70
CA THR A 63 10.53 9.28 5.83
C THR A 63 10.09 10.46 6.69
N SER A 64 10.99 11.40 6.96
CA SER A 64 10.68 12.68 7.60
C SER A 64 10.74 13.81 6.57
N VAL A 65 9.77 14.72 6.60
CA VAL A 65 9.68 15.87 5.71
C VAL A 65 9.64 17.15 6.54
N ILE A 66 10.39 18.16 6.11
CA ILE A 66 10.23 19.51 6.64
C ILE A 66 9.08 20.20 5.92
N VAL A 67 8.06 20.63 6.67
CA VAL A 67 6.90 21.34 6.11
C VAL A 67 7.04 22.84 6.27
N THR A 68 6.58 23.59 5.27
CA THR A 68 6.45 25.04 5.33
C THR A 68 5.02 25.39 5.75
N LEU A 69 4.87 26.18 6.82
CA LEU A 69 3.55 26.62 7.28
C LEU A 69 2.84 27.43 6.19
N GLY A 70 1.53 27.24 6.07
CA GLY A 70 0.68 27.87 5.06
C GLY A 70 0.83 27.29 3.64
N ALA A 71 1.83 26.44 3.37
CA ALA A 71 1.97 25.78 2.08
C ALA A 71 1.01 24.58 1.96
N ALA A 72 0.29 24.51 0.85
CA ALA A 72 -0.59 23.38 0.55
C ALA A 72 0.23 22.21 -0.02
N ILE A 73 0.07 21.04 0.57
CA ILE A 73 0.71 19.79 0.14
C ILE A 73 -0.35 18.89 -0.48
N ALA A 74 -0.15 18.44 -1.71
CA ALA A 74 -1.08 17.54 -2.39
C ALA A 74 -1.10 16.16 -1.75
N VAL A 75 -2.29 15.56 -1.62
CA VAL A 75 -2.49 14.21 -1.09
C VAL A 75 -3.43 13.44 -2.02
N GLN A 76 -3.04 12.21 -2.34
CA GLN A 76 -3.86 11.23 -3.05
C GLN A 76 -3.70 9.88 -2.36
N ILE A 77 -4.81 9.21 -2.08
CA ILE A 77 -4.78 7.82 -1.62
C ILE A 77 -5.07 6.89 -2.80
N GLY A 78 -4.19 5.94 -3.04
CA GLY A 78 -4.35 4.93 -4.07
C GLY A 78 -5.42 3.92 -3.71
N ALA A 79 -6.36 3.67 -4.63
CA ALA A 79 -7.30 2.56 -4.54
C ALA A 79 -6.58 1.22 -4.72
N GLY A 80 -7.11 0.17 -4.10
CA GLY A 80 -6.68 -1.20 -4.37
C GLY A 80 -7.10 -1.67 -5.77
N GLY A 81 -6.32 -2.57 -6.34
CA GLY A 81 -6.61 -3.16 -7.65
C GLY A 81 -7.77 -4.15 -7.56
N ALA A 82 -8.67 -4.11 -8.55
CA ALA A 82 -9.74 -5.10 -8.66
C ALA A 82 -9.16 -6.51 -8.88
N GLY A 83 -9.81 -7.53 -8.32
CA GLY A 83 -9.50 -8.92 -8.61
C GLY A 83 -9.88 -9.31 -10.05
N GLY A 84 -9.22 -10.33 -10.59
CA GLY A 84 -9.59 -10.88 -11.89
C GLY A 84 -11.00 -11.46 -11.86
N THR A 85 -11.78 -11.25 -12.91
CA THR A 85 -13.17 -11.72 -12.99
C THR A 85 -13.24 -13.23 -13.21
N ALA A 86 -14.33 -13.85 -12.74
CA ALA A 86 -14.60 -15.26 -13.02
C ALA A 86 -14.74 -15.49 -14.54
N SER A 87 -14.17 -16.58 -15.05
CA SER A 87 -14.33 -17.04 -16.43
C SER A 87 -13.70 -16.12 -17.50
N SER A 88 -12.67 -15.33 -17.14
CA SER A 88 -11.89 -14.55 -18.11
C SER A 88 -10.40 -14.85 -17.98
N VAL A 89 -9.67 -14.83 -19.11
CA VAL A 89 -8.20 -14.99 -19.15
C VAL A 89 -7.47 -13.77 -18.55
N LEU A 90 -8.17 -12.89 -17.84
CA LEU A 90 -7.63 -11.64 -17.35
C LEU A 90 -7.05 -11.86 -15.95
N GLY A 91 -5.79 -11.46 -15.79
CA GLY A 91 -5.21 -11.24 -14.47
C GLY A 91 -5.98 -10.18 -13.68
N GLY A 92 -5.59 -9.98 -12.43
CA GLY A 92 -6.11 -8.88 -11.63
C GLY A 92 -5.77 -7.51 -12.26
N PHE A 93 -6.08 -6.47 -11.52
CA PHE A 93 -5.68 -5.11 -11.86
C PHE A 93 -4.63 -4.61 -10.87
N ASN A 94 -3.74 -3.75 -11.36
CA ASN A 94 -2.77 -3.07 -10.51
C ASN A 94 -3.48 -2.17 -9.51
N GLY A 95 -2.88 -2.00 -8.33
CA GLY A 95 -3.26 -0.94 -7.41
C GLY A 95 -2.91 0.44 -7.97
N SER A 96 -3.59 1.46 -7.46
CA SER A 96 -3.29 2.86 -7.80
C SER A 96 -2.24 3.44 -6.85
N HIS A 97 -1.57 4.49 -7.31
CA HIS A 97 -0.50 5.17 -6.58
C HIS A 97 -1.05 6.01 -5.43
N SER A 98 -0.25 6.16 -4.36
CA SER A 98 -0.50 7.14 -3.30
C SER A 98 0.57 8.24 -3.35
N GLN A 99 0.19 9.44 -2.92
CA GLN A 99 1.06 10.61 -2.94
C GLN A 99 0.88 11.48 -1.70
N PHE A 100 2.00 12.03 -1.22
CA PHE A 100 2.06 13.13 -0.27
C PHE A 100 3.13 14.13 -0.73
N GLY A 101 2.71 15.25 -1.33
CA GLY A 101 3.62 16.22 -1.95
C GLY A 101 4.46 15.58 -3.05
N SER A 102 5.78 15.62 -2.91
CA SER A 102 6.72 14.94 -3.81
C SER A 102 6.96 13.46 -3.48
N LEU A 103 6.47 12.97 -2.33
CA LEU A 103 6.59 11.56 -1.97
C LEU A 103 5.55 10.75 -2.75
N TYR A 104 6.03 9.74 -3.48
CA TYR A 104 5.22 8.95 -4.38
C TYR A 104 5.41 7.45 -4.14
N ALA A 105 4.34 6.75 -3.82
CA ALA A 105 4.33 5.29 -3.65
C ALA A 105 3.57 4.65 -4.82
N LEU A 106 4.23 3.73 -5.51
CA LEU A 106 3.66 3.00 -6.64
C LEU A 106 2.70 1.91 -6.18
N GLY A 107 1.66 1.64 -6.95
CA GLY A 107 0.63 0.66 -6.64
C GLY A 107 1.12 -0.75 -6.94
N GLY A 108 0.57 -1.74 -6.24
CA GLY A 108 1.00 -3.13 -6.35
C GLY A 108 0.61 -3.76 -7.68
N GLY A 109 1.45 -4.69 -8.17
CA GLY A 109 1.20 -5.42 -9.41
C GLY A 109 0.10 -6.47 -9.26
N ALA A 110 -0.66 -6.68 -10.33
CA ALA A 110 -1.71 -7.68 -10.35
C ALA A 110 -1.17 -9.11 -10.35
N GLY A 111 -1.89 -10.02 -9.70
CA GLY A 111 -1.71 -11.46 -9.87
C GLY A 111 -2.06 -11.88 -11.29
N VAL A 112 -1.33 -12.85 -11.83
CA VAL A 112 -1.54 -13.37 -13.19
C VAL A 112 -1.71 -14.89 -13.22
N LEU A 113 -2.06 -15.40 -14.40
CA LEU A 113 -2.34 -16.81 -14.70
C LEU A 113 -1.51 -17.28 -15.91
N ASN A 114 -1.15 -18.56 -15.95
CA ASN A 114 -0.22 -19.21 -16.92
C ASN A 114 -0.80 -19.41 -18.34
N SER A 115 -1.62 -18.51 -18.87
CA SER A 115 -2.01 -18.58 -20.29
C SER A 115 -1.06 -17.73 -21.12
N ALA A 116 -0.55 -18.26 -22.23
CA ALA A 116 0.37 -17.60 -23.18
C ALA A 116 -0.15 -16.30 -23.82
N ASN A 117 -1.32 -15.83 -23.39
CA ASN A 117 -1.97 -14.59 -23.80
C ASN A 117 -2.14 -13.61 -22.60
N SER A 118 -1.39 -13.83 -21.50
CA SER A 118 -1.38 -12.96 -20.34
C SER A 118 -0.69 -11.65 -20.68
N GLN A 119 -1.47 -10.56 -20.67
CA GLN A 119 -1.01 -9.22 -21.02
C GLN A 119 0.06 -8.76 -20.01
N THR A 120 1.33 -8.81 -20.43
CA THR A 120 2.52 -8.34 -19.70
C THR A 120 2.40 -6.91 -19.16
N ALA A 121 1.51 -6.07 -19.72
CA ALA A 121 1.26 -4.71 -19.24
C ALA A 121 0.62 -4.61 -17.84
N ARG A 122 -0.07 -5.67 -17.37
CA ARG A 122 -0.71 -5.70 -16.03
C ARG A 122 0.20 -6.20 -14.91
N GLN A 123 1.49 -6.39 -15.19
CA GLN A 123 2.46 -6.92 -14.23
C GLN A 123 3.33 -5.83 -13.59
N VAL A 124 3.29 -4.61 -14.11
CA VAL A 124 4.19 -3.52 -13.72
C VAL A 124 3.59 -2.75 -12.55
N GLY A 125 4.00 -3.07 -11.32
CA GLY A 125 3.64 -2.40 -10.07
C GLY A 125 4.74 -2.54 -9.02
N ALA A 126 4.58 -1.93 -7.83
CA ALA A 126 5.63 -1.88 -6.80
C ALA A 126 6.14 -3.27 -6.39
N SER A 127 5.25 -4.27 -6.32
CA SER A 127 5.56 -5.70 -6.21
C SER A 127 4.97 -6.45 -7.40
N ASN A 128 5.66 -7.48 -7.90
CA ASN A 128 5.10 -8.37 -8.92
C ASN A 128 4.00 -9.27 -8.32
N GLY A 129 2.93 -9.53 -9.07
CA GLY A 129 2.00 -10.60 -8.76
C GLY A 129 2.58 -11.99 -9.03
N GLY A 130 1.98 -13.02 -8.45
CA GLY A 130 2.41 -14.41 -8.64
C GLY A 130 2.34 -14.86 -10.11
N GLN A 131 3.35 -15.67 -10.49
CA GLN A 131 3.69 -16.25 -11.82
C GLN A 131 4.47 -15.34 -12.79
N ASN A 132 5.74 -15.70 -13.05
CA ASN A 132 6.65 -15.15 -14.08
C ASN A 132 6.78 -13.62 -14.15
N GLY A 133 6.49 -12.89 -13.07
CA GLY A 133 6.70 -11.45 -13.00
C GLY A 133 8.20 -11.11 -12.94
N THR A 134 8.82 -10.90 -14.09
CA THR A 134 10.20 -10.39 -14.22
C THR A 134 10.24 -8.85 -14.31
N GLY A 135 9.17 -8.17 -13.89
CA GLY A 135 9.08 -6.71 -13.95
C GLY A 135 9.95 -6.08 -12.88
N GLU A 136 11.19 -5.73 -13.21
CA GLU A 136 11.84 -4.60 -12.55
C GLU A 136 11.18 -3.32 -13.06
N MET A 137 10.54 -2.54 -12.18
CA MET A 137 10.05 -1.21 -12.55
C MET A 137 11.24 -0.25 -12.69
N PRO A 138 11.21 0.68 -13.67
CA PRO A 138 12.31 1.60 -13.93
C PRO A 138 12.63 2.45 -12.68
N PRO A 139 13.91 2.76 -12.43
CA PRO A 139 14.31 3.59 -11.31
C PRO A 139 13.66 4.97 -11.43
N LEU A 140 12.69 5.28 -10.57
CA LEU A 140 12.18 6.64 -10.48
C LEU A 140 13.23 7.52 -9.77
N PRO A 141 13.40 8.78 -10.20
CA PRO A 141 14.41 9.69 -9.65
C PRO A 141 14.18 10.05 -8.16
N PHE A 142 13.04 9.66 -7.60
CA PHE A 142 12.71 9.77 -6.18
C PHE A 142 12.49 8.35 -5.68
N GLY A 143 13.33 7.86 -4.76
CA GLY A 143 13.39 6.46 -4.33
C GLY A 143 12.07 5.91 -3.79
N GLY A 144 11.20 5.48 -4.70
CA GLY A 144 9.95 4.80 -4.40
C GLY A 144 10.26 3.46 -3.75
N ALA A 145 9.54 3.12 -2.69
CA ALA A 145 9.69 1.83 -2.05
C ALA A 145 9.04 0.75 -2.91
N PHE A 146 9.88 0.02 -3.62
CA PHE A 146 9.49 -1.21 -4.29
C PHE A 146 9.15 -2.26 -3.24
N GLY A 147 8.19 -3.10 -3.54
CA GLY A 147 8.04 -4.37 -2.85
C GLY A 147 8.74 -5.49 -3.64
N SER A 148 8.69 -6.68 -3.08
CA SER A 148 9.49 -7.80 -3.57
C SER A 148 8.83 -8.49 -4.77
N GLN A 149 9.57 -9.39 -5.42
CA GLN A 149 9.03 -10.21 -6.49
C GLN A 149 7.95 -11.18 -5.95
N GLY A 150 6.98 -11.51 -6.80
CA GLY A 150 6.04 -12.60 -6.55
C GLY A 150 6.70 -13.97 -6.71
N GLY A 151 6.08 -15.00 -6.17
CA GLY A 151 6.50 -16.37 -6.33
C GLY A 151 6.25 -16.91 -7.73
N THR A 152 7.11 -17.83 -8.16
CA THR A 152 6.92 -18.61 -9.39
C THR A 152 5.85 -19.69 -9.19
N SER A 153 5.40 -20.33 -10.27
CA SER A 153 4.47 -21.46 -10.21
C SER A 153 5.03 -22.67 -10.93
N SER A 154 4.85 -23.84 -10.33
CA SER A 154 5.05 -25.15 -10.92
C SER A 154 3.87 -26.05 -10.58
N GLY A 155 3.41 -26.93 -11.47
CA GLY A 155 2.30 -27.85 -11.15
C GLY A 155 0.94 -27.16 -10.94
N SER A 156 0.18 -27.56 -9.92
CA SER A 156 -1.25 -27.22 -9.74
C SER A 156 -1.52 -25.99 -8.86
N GLY A 157 -0.49 -25.51 -8.17
CA GLY A 157 -0.51 -24.34 -7.29
C GLY A 157 0.20 -23.15 -7.91
N SER A 158 -0.27 -21.96 -7.58
CA SER A 158 0.31 -20.70 -8.05
C SER A 158 1.15 -20.02 -7.00
N GLY A 159 2.08 -19.16 -7.42
CA GLY A 159 2.88 -18.36 -6.49
C GLY A 159 2.08 -17.27 -5.80
N GLY A 160 2.52 -16.90 -4.60
CA GLY A 160 2.00 -15.74 -3.89
C GLY A 160 2.56 -14.43 -4.44
N GLY A 161 1.87 -13.31 -4.21
CA GLY A 161 2.39 -11.99 -4.55
C GLY A 161 3.49 -11.53 -3.59
N GLY A 162 4.37 -10.64 -4.05
CA GLY A 162 5.43 -10.07 -3.22
C GLY A 162 4.92 -9.05 -2.20
N GLY A 163 5.50 -9.07 -1.00
CA GLY A 163 5.25 -8.07 0.05
C GLY A 163 6.35 -7.01 0.10
N ALA A 164 6.16 -5.99 0.94
CA ALA A 164 7.15 -4.94 1.17
C ALA A 164 8.38 -5.42 1.97
N GLY A 165 8.27 -6.55 2.70
CA GLY A 165 9.35 -7.12 3.51
C GLY A 165 10.11 -8.26 2.85
N GLU A 166 9.43 -9.06 2.02
CA GLU A 166 10.02 -10.23 1.36
C GLU A 166 9.21 -10.68 0.13
N ALA A 167 9.84 -11.52 -0.69
CA ALA A 167 9.23 -12.11 -1.88
C ALA A 167 8.08 -13.08 -1.53
N GLY A 168 7.15 -13.20 -2.47
CA GLY A 168 6.11 -14.23 -2.40
C GLY A 168 6.70 -15.62 -2.59
N GLN A 169 6.12 -16.62 -1.92
CA GLN A 169 6.58 -18.00 -2.02
C GLN A 169 6.11 -18.63 -3.33
N ALA A 170 6.93 -19.54 -3.87
CA ALA A 170 6.57 -20.29 -5.07
C ALA A 170 5.41 -21.26 -4.81
N GLY A 171 4.55 -21.42 -5.82
CA GLY A 171 3.50 -22.45 -5.86
C GLY A 171 4.00 -23.74 -6.51
N ALA A 172 3.59 -24.87 -5.94
CA ALA A 172 3.89 -26.21 -6.45
C ALA A 172 2.62 -27.08 -6.43
N THR A 173 2.54 -28.07 -5.55
CA THR A 173 1.29 -28.78 -5.27
C THR A 173 0.30 -27.91 -4.50
N ASN A 174 0.82 -27.01 -3.65
CA ASN A 174 0.07 -26.04 -2.86
C ASN A 174 0.25 -24.63 -3.44
N GLY A 175 -0.66 -23.73 -3.05
CA GLY A 175 -0.51 -22.31 -3.33
C GLY A 175 0.65 -21.72 -2.52
N GLY A 176 1.42 -20.85 -3.15
CA GLY A 176 2.48 -20.10 -2.51
C GLY A 176 1.90 -19.01 -1.61
N ASN A 177 2.43 -18.88 -0.39
CA ASN A 177 2.07 -17.79 0.50
C ASN A 177 2.53 -16.44 -0.08
N GLY A 178 1.79 -15.37 0.22
CA GLY A 178 2.24 -14.01 -0.04
C GLY A 178 3.50 -13.66 0.77
N GLY A 179 4.28 -12.70 0.29
CA GLY A 179 5.44 -12.21 1.04
C GLY A 179 5.03 -11.35 2.24
N ALA A 180 5.80 -11.39 3.33
CA ALA A 180 5.58 -10.54 4.49
C ALA A 180 5.55 -9.04 4.16
N GLY A 181 4.74 -8.34 4.96
CA GLY A 181 4.69 -6.88 4.98
C GLY A 181 5.85 -6.26 5.75
N LYS A 182 5.79 -4.94 5.91
CA LYS A 182 6.77 -4.15 6.66
C LYS A 182 6.10 -3.39 7.80
N ALA A 183 6.73 -3.40 8.97
CA ALA A 183 6.27 -2.64 10.13
C ALA A 183 6.57 -1.15 9.93
N ASN A 184 5.58 -0.29 10.19
CA ASN A 184 5.78 1.16 10.17
C ASN A 184 6.15 1.68 11.55
N THR A 185 6.99 2.72 11.57
CA THR A 185 7.51 3.27 12.82
C THR A 185 6.57 4.32 13.45
N ILE A 186 5.45 4.66 12.80
CA ILE A 186 4.42 5.59 13.33
C ILE A 186 3.47 4.88 14.30
N THR A 187 2.92 3.73 13.91
CA THR A 187 1.95 2.96 14.71
C THR A 187 2.46 1.59 15.14
N GLY A 188 3.57 1.10 14.58
CA GLY A 188 4.06 -0.27 14.80
C GLY A 188 3.32 -1.34 13.99
N ALA A 189 2.24 -0.98 13.27
CA ALA A 189 1.48 -1.94 12.47
C ALA A 189 2.27 -2.41 11.23
N THR A 190 2.14 -3.70 10.90
CA THR A 190 2.71 -4.29 9.69
C THR A 190 1.72 -4.17 8.53
N LEU A 191 2.15 -3.53 7.43
CA LEU A 191 1.34 -3.27 6.23
C LEU A 191 2.01 -3.86 4.98
N CYS A 192 1.30 -3.81 3.85
CA CYS A 192 1.84 -4.12 2.53
C CYS A 192 2.34 -5.58 2.40
N GLY A 193 1.54 -6.54 2.86
CA GLY A 193 1.82 -7.95 2.62
C GLY A 193 1.23 -8.45 1.30
N GLY A 194 1.85 -9.49 0.73
CA GLY A 194 1.42 -10.10 -0.51
C GLY A 194 0.16 -10.96 -0.36
N GLY A 195 -0.58 -11.12 -1.45
CA GLY A 195 -1.68 -12.07 -1.53
C GLY A 195 -1.20 -13.51 -1.75
N GLY A 196 -1.92 -14.49 -1.22
CA GLY A 196 -1.64 -15.91 -1.44
C GLY A 196 -2.10 -16.42 -2.81
N GLY A 197 -1.37 -17.39 -3.35
CA GLY A 197 -1.71 -18.07 -4.60
C GLY A 197 -2.85 -19.08 -4.43
N GLY A 198 -3.75 -19.14 -5.41
CA GLY A 198 -4.78 -20.16 -5.49
C GLY A 198 -4.26 -21.51 -5.99
N VAL A 199 -5.11 -22.53 -5.89
CA VAL A 199 -4.84 -23.89 -6.34
C VAL A 199 -5.96 -24.42 -7.24
N ALA A 200 -5.63 -25.38 -8.09
CA ALA A 200 -6.63 -26.06 -8.89
C ALA A 200 -7.63 -26.83 -8.00
N SER A 201 -7.18 -27.82 -7.23
CA SER A 201 -8.03 -28.78 -6.52
C SER A 201 -8.18 -28.46 -5.01
N THR A 202 -8.28 -29.47 -4.13
CA THR A 202 -8.41 -29.34 -2.67
C THR A 202 -7.07 -29.22 -1.94
N ALA A 203 -5.99 -28.88 -2.66
CA ALA A 203 -4.69 -28.63 -2.06
C ALA A 203 -4.72 -27.41 -1.13
N THR A 204 -3.69 -27.26 -0.30
CA THR A 204 -3.60 -26.12 0.61
C THR A 204 -3.39 -24.83 -0.19
N VAL A 205 -4.28 -23.85 0.00
CA VAL A 205 -4.16 -22.52 -0.61
C VAL A 205 -3.01 -21.74 0.01
N GLY A 206 -2.44 -20.80 -0.75
CA GLY A 206 -1.47 -19.86 -0.20
C GLY A 206 -2.17 -18.88 0.75
N ALA A 207 -1.57 -18.64 1.91
CA ALA A 207 -2.01 -17.60 2.83
C ALA A 207 -1.53 -16.22 2.36
N GLY A 208 -2.40 -15.20 2.46
CA GLY A 208 -1.96 -13.81 2.41
C GLY A 208 -1.27 -13.41 3.71
N GLN A 209 -0.39 -12.41 3.66
CA GLN A 209 0.33 -11.92 4.84
C GLN A 209 0.01 -10.46 5.14
N ALA A 210 0.12 -10.05 6.41
CA ALA A 210 -0.06 -8.65 6.85
C ALA A 210 -1.29 -7.95 6.22
N GLY A 211 -2.45 -8.61 6.27
CA GLY A 211 -3.70 -8.13 5.67
C GLY A 211 -3.89 -8.47 4.19
N GLY A 212 -2.98 -9.22 3.58
CA GLY A 212 -3.13 -9.80 2.24
C GLY A 212 -4.23 -10.84 2.18
N GLY A 213 -4.85 -10.97 1.01
CA GLY A 213 -5.88 -11.97 0.75
C GLY A 213 -5.29 -13.37 0.55
N SER A 214 -5.98 -14.40 1.03
CA SER A 214 -5.61 -15.81 0.82
C SER A 214 -6.14 -16.33 -0.52
N GLY A 215 -5.42 -17.29 -1.10
CA GLY A 215 -5.81 -17.93 -2.36
C GLY A 215 -7.09 -18.76 -2.25
N GLY A 216 -7.69 -19.07 -3.39
CA GLY A 216 -8.87 -19.91 -3.52
C GLY A 216 -8.56 -21.35 -3.94
N SER A 217 -9.51 -22.24 -3.68
CA SER A 217 -9.50 -23.67 -4.07
C SER A 217 -10.85 -24.05 -4.71
N SER A 218 -11.02 -25.31 -5.09
CA SER A 218 -12.29 -25.80 -5.63
C SER A 218 -13.47 -25.69 -4.64
N THR A 219 -13.19 -25.50 -3.34
CA THR A 219 -14.21 -25.38 -2.28
C THR A 219 -14.11 -24.07 -1.49
N LEU A 220 -13.14 -23.20 -1.80
CA LEU A 220 -12.87 -21.98 -1.08
C LEU A 220 -12.69 -20.80 -2.04
N ALA A 221 -13.43 -19.72 -1.83
CA ALA A 221 -13.22 -18.48 -2.57
C ALA A 221 -11.91 -17.80 -2.13
N ALA A 222 -11.21 -17.16 -3.07
CA ALA A 222 -10.11 -16.28 -2.73
C ALA A 222 -10.62 -15.08 -1.93
N THR A 223 -9.81 -14.57 -1.00
CA THR A 223 -10.21 -13.42 -0.17
C THR A 223 -9.55 -12.13 -0.66
N SER A 224 -10.25 -11.02 -0.45
CA SER A 224 -9.69 -9.68 -0.69
C SER A 224 -8.75 -9.28 0.44
N ALA A 225 -7.81 -8.41 0.14
CA ALA A 225 -6.95 -7.79 1.14
C ALA A 225 -7.73 -6.80 2.03
N SER A 226 -7.21 -6.57 3.23
CA SER A 226 -7.71 -5.57 4.15
C SER A 226 -7.59 -4.17 3.56
N ALA A 227 -8.63 -3.35 3.73
CA ALA A 227 -8.55 -1.94 3.34
C ALA A 227 -7.45 -1.20 4.12
N ASN A 228 -6.92 -0.13 3.53
CA ASN A 228 -5.92 0.78 4.11
C ASN A 228 -4.61 0.11 4.53
N SER A 229 -4.27 -0.99 3.87
CA SER A 229 -3.06 -1.77 4.14
C SER A 229 -2.06 -1.76 2.99
N GLY A 230 -2.50 -1.39 1.79
CA GLY A 230 -1.73 -1.59 0.57
C GLY A 230 -1.43 -3.06 0.24
N SER A 231 -2.07 -4.02 0.91
CA SER A 231 -1.79 -5.45 0.73
C SER A 231 -2.43 -6.04 -0.53
N GLY A 232 -1.87 -7.12 -1.05
CA GLY A 232 -2.33 -7.76 -2.29
C GLY A 232 -3.51 -8.73 -2.09
N GLY A 233 -4.37 -8.86 -3.11
CA GLY A 233 -5.51 -9.78 -3.10
C GLY A 233 -5.12 -11.24 -3.39
N GLY A 234 -5.89 -12.21 -2.89
CA GLY A 234 -5.64 -13.64 -3.12
C GLY A 234 -6.01 -14.09 -4.54
N GLY A 235 -5.30 -15.06 -5.09
CA GLY A 235 -5.60 -15.59 -6.42
C GLY A 235 -6.66 -16.70 -6.42
N ALA A 236 -7.47 -16.80 -7.47
CA ALA A 236 -8.59 -17.73 -7.56
C ALA A 236 -8.18 -19.20 -7.76
N SER A 237 -9.13 -20.12 -7.58
CA SER A 237 -8.98 -21.50 -8.05
C SER A 237 -9.10 -21.57 -9.58
N SER A 238 -8.56 -22.61 -10.20
CA SER A 238 -8.71 -22.85 -11.64
C SER A 238 -9.84 -23.81 -12.03
N ILE A 239 -10.59 -24.36 -11.07
CA ILE A 239 -11.64 -25.37 -11.35
C ILE A 239 -13.05 -24.83 -11.13
N THR A 240 -13.23 -23.84 -10.26
CA THR A 240 -14.52 -23.21 -9.98
C THR A 240 -14.53 -21.77 -10.48
N ASN A 241 -15.63 -21.34 -11.12
CA ASN A 241 -15.83 -19.98 -11.65
C ASN A 241 -15.77 -18.91 -10.54
N GLN A 242 -14.57 -18.64 -10.05
CA GLN A 242 -14.31 -17.77 -8.92
C GLN A 242 -13.43 -16.61 -9.36
N ALA A 243 -13.73 -15.43 -8.81
CA ALA A 243 -12.93 -14.24 -8.99
C ALA A 243 -11.72 -14.27 -8.05
N GLY A 244 -10.68 -13.54 -8.44
CA GLY A 244 -9.58 -13.20 -7.53
C GLY A 244 -10.04 -12.19 -6.48
N GLY A 245 -9.34 -12.16 -5.35
CA GLY A 245 -9.52 -11.14 -4.33
C GLY A 245 -9.04 -9.77 -4.78
N GLN A 246 -9.69 -8.72 -4.29
CA GLN A 246 -9.28 -7.34 -4.52
C GLN A 246 -8.06 -6.99 -3.66
N GLY A 247 -7.21 -6.09 -4.14
CA GLY A 247 -6.14 -5.48 -3.35
C GLY A 247 -6.67 -4.47 -2.34
N GLY A 248 -5.92 -4.24 -1.26
CA GLY A 248 -6.24 -3.25 -0.24
C GLY A 248 -5.94 -1.83 -0.73
N SER A 249 -6.76 -0.85 -0.33
CA SER A 249 -6.43 0.56 -0.54
C SER A 249 -5.15 0.96 0.20
N GLY A 250 -4.53 2.03 -0.29
CA GLY A 250 -3.40 2.68 0.37
C GLY A 250 -3.81 3.48 1.61
N VAL A 251 -2.82 4.08 2.25
CA VAL A 251 -3.00 4.99 3.38
C VAL A 251 -1.83 5.96 3.44
N VAL A 252 -2.09 7.21 3.82
CA VAL A 252 -1.04 8.16 4.22
C VAL A 252 -1.17 8.40 5.72
N MET A 253 -0.09 8.18 6.47
CA MET A 253 -0.04 8.46 7.90
C MET A 253 1.02 9.53 8.19
N LEU A 254 0.64 10.50 9.02
CA LEU A 254 1.51 11.60 9.43
C LEU A 254 1.63 11.59 10.95
N LEU A 255 2.85 11.71 11.46
CA LEU A 255 3.12 11.90 12.89
C LEU A 255 3.85 13.23 13.09
N PHE A 256 3.27 14.08 13.92
CA PHE A 256 3.78 15.42 14.19
C PHE A 256 3.28 15.95 15.54
N ALA A 257 3.90 17.02 16.03
CA ALA A 257 3.54 17.62 17.31
C ALA A 257 2.06 18.09 17.34
N ASN A 258 1.34 17.78 18.41
CA ASN A 258 -0.09 18.08 18.52
C ASN A 258 -0.41 19.59 18.49
N GLN A 259 0.58 20.45 18.76
CA GLN A 259 0.42 21.90 18.70
C GLN A 259 0.19 22.43 17.28
N LEU A 260 0.51 21.64 16.25
CA LEU A 260 0.32 22.03 14.85
C LEU A 260 -1.14 21.90 14.43
N GLN A 261 -1.69 23.01 13.95
CA GLN A 261 -2.98 22.98 13.30
C GLN A 261 -2.82 22.46 11.88
N VAL A 262 -3.81 21.69 11.44
CA VAL A 262 -3.84 21.12 10.11
C VAL A 262 -5.20 21.34 9.51
N GLN A 263 -5.21 21.84 8.28
CA GLN A 263 -6.41 21.99 7.47
C GLN A 263 -6.34 21.04 6.28
N LEU A 264 -7.39 20.25 6.09
CA LEU A 264 -7.56 19.38 4.93
C LEU A 264 -8.67 19.95 4.04
N THR A 265 -8.50 19.86 2.72
CA THR A 265 -9.61 20.18 1.80
C THR A 265 -10.68 19.09 1.85
N ALA A 266 -11.90 19.45 1.44
CA ALA A 266 -12.97 18.48 1.20
C ALA A 266 -12.49 17.40 0.21
N GLY A 267 -12.96 16.16 0.40
CA GLY A 267 -12.60 15.02 -0.44
C GLY A 267 -11.64 14.01 0.22
N LEU A 268 -10.96 14.37 1.32
CA LEU A 268 -10.09 13.46 2.06
C LEU A 268 -10.83 12.81 3.25
N THR A 269 -10.91 11.47 3.25
CA THR A 269 -11.36 10.71 4.42
C THR A 269 -10.18 10.50 5.37
N HIS A 270 -10.33 10.92 6.63
CA HIS A 270 -9.24 10.90 7.59
C HIS A 270 -9.70 10.72 9.04
N SER A 271 -8.75 10.36 9.91
CA SER A 271 -8.94 10.21 11.36
C SER A 271 -7.67 10.58 12.11
N SER A 272 -7.79 11.02 13.38
CA SER A 272 -6.65 11.40 14.20
C SER A 272 -6.60 10.63 15.52
N ILE A 273 -5.39 10.24 15.93
CA ILE A 273 -5.08 9.68 17.26
C ILE A 273 -4.05 10.58 17.93
N TYR A 274 -4.21 10.84 19.23
CA TYR A 274 -3.30 11.69 20.00
C TYR A 274 -2.51 10.81 20.98
N THR A 275 -1.18 10.93 20.98
CA THR A 275 -0.29 10.11 21.81
C THR A 275 0.89 10.93 22.32
N GLY A 276 1.07 11.02 23.64
CA GLY A 276 2.30 11.55 24.24
C GLY A 276 2.74 12.96 23.81
N GLY A 277 1.81 13.83 23.39
CA GLY A 277 2.12 15.17 22.87
C GLY A 277 2.18 15.26 21.34
N ASP A 278 2.12 14.14 20.66
CA ASP A 278 2.04 14.03 19.21
C ASP A 278 0.62 13.68 18.73
N ARG A 279 0.40 13.91 17.44
CA ARG A 279 -0.80 13.54 16.70
C ARG A 279 -0.42 12.67 15.51
N ILE A 280 -1.13 11.54 15.38
CA ILE A 280 -1.12 10.67 14.21
C ILE A 280 -2.37 11.01 13.39
N LEU A 281 -2.18 11.51 12.17
CA LEU A 281 -3.25 11.73 11.20
C LEU A 281 -3.19 10.66 10.11
N SER A 282 -4.24 9.87 9.99
CA SER A 282 -4.37 8.83 8.96
C SER A 282 -5.38 9.26 7.91
N ILE A 283 -4.98 9.25 6.64
CA ILE A 283 -5.81 9.58 5.48
C ILE A 283 -5.98 8.31 4.65
N THR A 284 -7.22 7.86 4.47
CA THR A 284 -7.55 6.52 3.96
C THR A 284 -8.27 6.51 2.63
N ALA A 285 -8.75 7.67 2.16
CA ALA A 285 -9.34 7.79 0.82
C ALA A 285 -9.29 9.23 0.29
N GLY A 286 -9.37 9.34 -1.03
CA GLY A 286 -9.65 10.57 -1.75
C GLY A 286 -8.44 11.37 -2.22
N THR A 287 -8.73 12.57 -2.70
CA THR A 287 -7.79 13.57 -3.21
C THR A 287 -8.03 14.92 -2.55
N GLY A 288 -6.94 15.65 -2.34
CA GLY A 288 -7.02 16.99 -1.80
C GLY A 288 -5.67 17.56 -1.44
N THR A 289 -5.68 18.57 -0.58
CA THR A 289 -4.47 19.14 -0.02
C THR A 289 -4.54 19.21 1.51
N ILE A 290 -3.36 19.20 2.12
CA ILE A 290 -3.14 19.41 3.54
C ILE A 290 -2.26 20.65 3.73
N THR A 291 -2.62 21.51 4.68
CA THR A 291 -1.86 22.72 5.04
C THR A 291 -1.61 22.73 6.54
N PHE A 292 -0.39 23.05 6.96
CA PHE A 292 0.02 23.18 8.35
C PHE A 292 0.05 24.65 8.79
N SER A 293 -0.37 24.95 10.02
CA SER A 293 -0.32 26.30 10.62
C SER A 293 -0.04 26.27 12.11
#